data_AF-U2BX06-F1
#
_entry.id   AF-U2BX06-F1
#
_cell.length_a   1.000
_cell.length_b   1.000
_cell.length_c   1.000
_cell.angle_alpha   90.00
_cell.angle_beta   90.00
_cell.angle_gamma   90.00
#
_symmetry.space_group_name_H-M   'P 1'
#
loop_
_entity.id
_entity.type
_entity.pdbx_description
1 polymer ?
#
loop_
_entity_poly.entity_id
_entity_poly.type
_entity_poly.pdbx_seq_one_letter_code
_entity_poly.pdbx_strand_id
1 'polypeptide(L)'
;MSVFLILISILLFSCEESKKVKSNFTKNTFVTENERIKVNDSLPLLKDFLLLEDELLQKDLFRKIDSVSAIHYPMYKKEDIVNITPKMLGRYLYDINQLDLKDSIISYDITKKEYYHKMIHREMQKYKTSDYKNIIYVEAYPNKTFRLIINYSYTVQFGKGEEPISVESSISYSFKIINRKIEEFDIQESG
;
A
#
# COMPACT_ATOMS: atom_id res chain seq x y z
N MET A 1 35.24 -15.56 15.89
CA MET A 1 35.12 -14.30 15.11
C MET A 1 35.25 -14.65 13.65
N SER A 2 34.16 -14.56 12.89
CA SER A 2 34.18 -14.68 11.44
C SER A 2 33.30 -13.57 10.88
N VAL A 3 33.91 -12.73 10.05
CA VAL A 3 33.36 -11.50 9.48
C VAL A 3 32.68 -11.87 8.17
N PHE A 4 31.39 -11.55 8.03
CA PHE A 4 30.70 -11.55 6.73
C PHE A 4 30.38 -10.11 6.37
N LEU A 5 31.21 -9.54 5.49
CA LEU A 5 30.95 -8.32 4.74
C LEU A 5 30.26 -8.72 3.44
N ILE A 6 29.00 -8.36 3.26
CA ILE A 6 28.33 -8.44 1.95
C ILE A 6 28.38 -7.03 1.34
N LEU A 7 29.21 -6.87 0.31
CA LEU A 7 29.20 -5.73 -0.59
C LEU A 7 27.91 -5.76 -1.42
N ILE A 8 27.12 -4.68 -1.36
CA ILE A 8 26.09 -4.40 -2.37
C ILE A 8 26.61 -3.26 -3.23
N SER A 9 26.91 -3.58 -4.49
CA SER A 9 27.35 -2.65 -5.52
C SER A 9 26.18 -1.75 -5.94
N ILE A 10 26.20 -0.49 -5.51
CA ILE A 10 25.30 0.54 -6.00
C ILE A 10 25.85 1.02 -7.36
N LEU A 11 25.16 0.66 -8.44
CA LEU A 11 25.34 1.27 -9.76
C LEU A 11 24.83 2.72 -9.71
N LEU A 12 25.74 3.66 -9.46
CA LEU A 12 25.52 5.08 -9.71
C LEU A 12 25.83 5.37 -11.18
N PHE A 13 24.82 5.29 -12.05
CA PHE A 13 24.88 6.05 -13.30
C PHE A 13 24.49 7.50 -13.00
N SER A 14 25.51 8.27 -12.64
CA SER A 14 25.51 9.73 -12.75
C SER A 14 25.46 10.08 -14.25
N CYS A 15 24.37 10.70 -14.70
CA CYS A 15 24.32 11.27 -16.04
C CYS A 15 24.77 12.74 -15.96
N GLU A 16 26.05 12.97 -16.23
CA GLU A 16 26.58 14.29 -16.55
C GLU A 16 25.97 14.83 -17.85
N GLU A 17 25.68 16.13 -17.84
CA GLU A 17 25.33 16.89 -19.03
C GLU A 17 26.43 16.80 -20.11
N SER A 18 26.04 16.47 -21.35
CA SER A 18 26.88 16.83 -22.49
C SER A 18 26.08 17.19 -23.75
N LYS A 19 26.15 18.49 -24.07
CA LYS A 19 26.43 19.10 -25.38
C LYS A 19 25.64 18.64 -26.62
N LYS A 20 24.86 19.61 -27.12
CA LYS A 20 24.49 19.89 -28.53
C LYS A 20 25.10 18.94 -29.59
N VAL A 21 24.22 18.17 -30.23
CA VAL A 21 24.40 17.75 -31.63
C VAL A 21 23.11 18.08 -32.38
N LYS A 22 23.21 19.03 -33.32
CA LYS A 22 22.19 19.25 -34.36
C LYS A 22 22.19 18.01 -35.26
N SER A 23 21.05 17.35 -35.38
CA SER A 23 20.77 16.43 -36.48
C SER A 23 19.45 16.85 -37.11
N ASN A 24 19.54 17.40 -38.32
CA ASN A 24 18.40 17.61 -39.19
C ASN A 24 18.05 16.26 -39.83
N PHE A 25 16.86 15.72 -39.58
CA PHE A 25 16.27 14.73 -40.46
C PHE A 25 14.82 15.08 -40.78
N THR A 26 14.48 14.72 -42.01
CA THR A 26 13.52 15.33 -42.91
C THR A 26 12.06 15.05 -42.55
N LYS A 27 11.24 16.07 -42.82
CA LYS A 27 9.77 16.11 -42.92
C LYS A 27 9.17 14.88 -43.62
N ASN A 28 8.17 14.25 -42.99
CA ASN A 28 7.04 13.46 -43.51
C ASN A 28 6.41 12.77 -42.27
N THR A 29 5.13 12.77 -41.93
CA THR A 29 3.87 13.16 -42.53
C THR A 29 2.87 13.26 -41.35
N PHE A 30 1.91 14.18 -41.42
CA PHE A 30 0.84 14.38 -40.41
C PHE A 30 0.16 13.07 -39.99
N VAL A 31 0.16 12.75 -38.69
CA VAL A 31 -0.85 11.94 -38.01
C VAL A 31 -1.10 12.52 -36.61
N THR A 32 -2.17 13.31 -36.52
CA THR A 32 -2.98 13.66 -35.35
C THR A 32 -2.28 14.07 -34.04
N GLU A 33 -2.22 15.39 -33.81
CA GLU A 33 -2.52 15.95 -32.49
C GLU A 33 -3.90 15.42 -32.04
N ASN A 34 -3.94 14.62 -30.98
CA ASN A 34 -5.00 14.56 -29.95
C ASN A 34 -5.02 13.20 -29.27
N GLU A 35 -4.17 13.04 -28.26
CA GLU A 35 -4.48 12.36 -27.00
C GLU A 35 -3.31 12.62 -26.03
N ARG A 36 -3.11 13.90 -25.68
CA ARG A 36 -2.44 14.18 -24.40
C ARG A 36 -3.38 13.65 -23.34
N ILE A 37 -3.05 12.50 -22.77
CA ILE A 37 -3.68 11.96 -21.57
C ILE A 37 -3.84 13.15 -20.60
N LYS A 38 -5.07 13.61 -20.39
CA LYS A 38 -5.35 14.61 -19.37
C LYS A 38 -5.02 13.94 -18.04
N VAL A 39 -3.83 14.19 -17.52
CA VAL A 39 -3.46 13.86 -16.16
C VAL A 39 -4.47 14.59 -15.27
N ASN A 40 -5.29 13.82 -14.57
CA ASN A 40 -6.35 14.38 -13.75
C ASN A 40 -5.75 14.67 -12.37
N ASP A 41 -5.27 15.88 -12.14
CA ASP A 41 -4.64 16.26 -10.88
C ASP A 41 -5.61 16.32 -9.68
N SER A 42 -6.89 15.97 -9.85
CA SER A 42 -7.84 15.93 -8.74
C SER A 42 -7.46 14.86 -7.72
N LEU A 43 -7.44 15.25 -6.44
CA LEU A 43 -7.39 14.32 -5.31
C LEU A 43 -8.75 13.64 -5.11
N PRO A 44 -8.77 12.37 -4.65
CA PRO A 44 -10.02 11.70 -4.35
C PRO A 44 -10.63 12.20 -3.02
N LEU A 45 -11.96 12.12 -2.92
CA LEU A 45 -12.72 12.49 -1.73
C LEU A 45 -13.01 11.27 -0.85
N LEU A 46 -13.35 11.50 0.42
CA LEU A 46 -13.69 10.41 1.35
C LEU A 46 -14.86 9.56 0.84
N LYS A 47 -15.89 10.18 0.25
CA LYS A 47 -17.02 9.46 -0.36
C LYS A 47 -16.60 8.52 -1.49
N ASP A 48 -15.54 8.85 -2.21
CA ASP A 48 -15.03 8.01 -3.30
C ASP A 48 -14.36 6.76 -2.71
N PHE A 49 -13.63 6.89 -1.61
CA PHE A 49 -13.07 5.74 -0.87
C PHE A 49 -14.16 4.88 -0.24
N LEU A 50 -15.20 5.51 0.32
CA LEU A 50 -16.35 4.83 0.92
C LEU A 50 -17.19 4.01 -0.07
N LEU A 51 -16.95 4.12 -1.38
CA LEU A 51 -17.50 3.16 -2.35
C LEU A 51 -17.07 1.71 -2.04
N LEU A 52 -15.97 1.52 -1.31
CA LEU A 52 -15.56 0.22 -0.79
C LEU A 52 -16.53 -0.37 0.24
N GLU A 53 -17.57 0.32 0.69
CA GLU A 53 -18.66 -0.34 1.44
C GLU A 53 -19.42 -1.36 0.58
N ASP A 54 -19.37 -1.22 -0.75
CA ASP A 54 -19.94 -2.18 -1.69
C ASP A 54 -19.17 -3.52 -1.68
N GLU A 55 -19.89 -4.61 -1.43
CA GLU A 55 -19.30 -5.95 -1.33
C GLU A 55 -18.62 -6.43 -2.61
N LEU A 56 -19.12 -6.05 -3.79
CA LEU A 56 -18.53 -6.46 -5.06
C LEU A 56 -17.19 -5.76 -5.26
N LEU A 57 -17.11 -4.47 -4.91
CA LEU A 57 -15.87 -3.71 -4.97
C LEU A 57 -14.86 -4.20 -3.93
N GLN A 58 -15.28 -4.56 -2.71
CA GLN A 58 -14.39 -5.21 -1.75
C GLN A 58 -13.85 -6.54 -2.28
N LYS A 59 -14.72 -7.38 -2.86
CA LYS A 59 -14.29 -8.65 -3.46
C LYS A 59 -13.24 -8.43 -4.56
N ASP A 60 -13.41 -7.39 -5.38
CA ASP A 60 -12.41 -7.02 -6.38
C ASP A 60 -11.08 -6.59 -5.74
N LEU A 61 -11.12 -5.74 -4.71
CA LEU A 61 -9.94 -5.33 -3.94
C LEU A 61 -9.19 -6.53 -3.37
N PHE A 62 -9.89 -7.45 -2.70
CA PHE A 62 -9.25 -8.63 -2.11
C PHE A 62 -8.70 -9.59 -3.16
N ARG A 63 -9.37 -9.70 -4.32
CA ARG A 63 -8.82 -10.46 -5.46
C ARG A 63 -7.50 -9.85 -5.96
N LYS A 64 -7.38 -8.52 -6.00
CA LYS A 64 -6.14 -7.83 -6.37
C LYS A 64 -5.05 -8.02 -5.31
N ILE A 65 -5.41 -7.90 -4.03
CA ILE A 65 -4.51 -8.19 -2.89
C ILE A 65 -3.92 -9.60 -3.02
N ASP A 66 -4.78 -10.59 -3.22
CA ASP A 66 -4.36 -11.99 -3.36
C ASP A 66 -3.43 -12.19 -4.55
N SER A 67 -3.77 -11.60 -5.70
CA SER A 67 -3.00 -11.76 -6.94
C SER A 67 -1.60 -11.16 -6.83
N VAL A 68 -1.47 -9.95 -6.27
CA VAL A 68 -0.15 -9.30 -6.13
C VAL A 68 0.65 -9.94 -4.99
N SER A 69 -0.01 -10.28 -3.88
CA SER A 69 0.63 -11.02 -2.77
C SER A 69 1.24 -12.34 -3.24
N ALA A 70 0.56 -13.08 -4.14
CA ALA A 70 1.08 -14.32 -4.70
C ALA A 70 2.34 -14.13 -5.57
N ILE A 71 2.53 -12.94 -6.16
CA ILE A 71 3.74 -12.60 -6.94
C ILE A 71 4.89 -12.25 -6.00
N HIS A 72 4.63 -11.50 -4.94
CA HIS A 72 5.66 -11.08 -3.97
C HIS A 72 6.11 -12.24 -3.08
N TYR A 73 5.20 -13.16 -2.77
CA TYR A 73 5.41 -14.25 -1.82
C TYR A 73 5.07 -15.63 -2.43
N PRO A 74 5.72 -16.04 -3.54
CA PRO A 74 5.34 -17.24 -4.30
C PRO A 74 5.53 -18.56 -3.53
N MET A 75 6.37 -18.56 -2.48
CA MET A 75 6.64 -19.71 -1.63
C MET A 75 5.74 -19.80 -0.39
N TYR A 76 4.95 -18.76 -0.10
CA TYR A 76 4.10 -18.70 1.07
C TYR A 76 2.67 -19.08 0.72
N LYS A 77 1.97 -19.74 1.66
CA LYS A 77 0.53 -19.90 1.51
C LYS A 77 -0.13 -18.55 1.78
N LYS A 78 -1.29 -18.31 1.18
CA LYS A 78 -2.08 -17.09 1.41
C LYS A 78 -2.30 -16.78 2.90
N GLU A 79 -2.50 -17.81 3.72
CA GLU A 79 -2.70 -17.71 5.17
C GLU A 79 -1.47 -17.20 5.95
N ASP A 80 -0.30 -17.20 5.32
CA ASP A 80 0.97 -16.80 5.93
C ASP A 80 1.34 -15.34 5.66
N ILE A 81 0.66 -14.71 4.71
CA ILE A 81 0.94 -13.35 4.26
C ILE A 81 0.16 -12.38 5.14
N VAL A 82 0.87 -11.45 5.77
CA VAL A 82 0.27 -10.42 6.61
C VAL A 82 -0.45 -9.41 5.71
N ASN A 83 -1.78 -9.48 5.70
CA ASN A 83 -2.63 -8.62 4.89
C ASN A 83 -3.82 -8.09 5.70
N ILE A 84 -4.42 -7.01 5.22
CA ILE A 84 -5.73 -6.56 5.70
C ILE A 84 -6.75 -7.67 5.46
N THR A 85 -7.65 -7.88 6.43
CA THR A 85 -8.76 -8.81 6.28
C THR A 85 -10.05 -8.08 5.91
N PRO A 86 -11.03 -8.74 5.27
CA PRO A 86 -12.35 -8.15 5.01
C PRO A 86 -13.02 -7.60 6.27
N LYS A 87 -12.86 -8.29 7.41
CA LYS A 87 -13.40 -7.85 8.70
C LYS A 87 -12.76 -6.54 9.19
N MET A 88 -11.44 -6.41 9.03
CA MET A 88 -10.72 -5.19 9.40
C MET A 88 -11.11 -4.02 8.50
N LEU A 89 -11.14 -4.25 7.18
CA LEU A 89 -11.56 -3.22 6.23
C LEU A 89 -12.99 -2.77 6.48
N GLY A 90 -13.93 -3.71 6.65
CA GLY A 90 -15.33 -3.39 6.92
C GLY A 90 -15.51 -2.59 8.20
N ARG A 91 -14.78 -2.94 9.27
CA ARG A 91 -14.81 -2.16 10.52
C ARG A 91 -14.25 -0.75 10.31
N TYR A 92 -13.13 -0.64 9.60
CA TYR A 92 -12.51 0.64 9.29
C TYR A 92 -13.43 1.56 8.49
N LEU A 93 -14.03 1.04 7.42
CA LEU A 93 -15.01 1.76 6.58
C LEU A 93 -16.20 2.24 7.40
N TYR A 94 -16.75 1.38 8.27
CA TYR A 94 -17.83 1.76 9.17
C TYR A 94 -17.44 2.95 10.07
N ASP A 95 -16.27 2.89 10.72
CA ASP A 95 -15.83 3.91 11.67
C ASP A 95 -15.54 5.26 10.99
N ILE A 96 -15.05 5.28 9.74
CA ILE A 96 -14.82 6.52 8.99
C ILE A 96 -16.13 7.09 8.40
N ASN A 97 -17.10 6.24 8.04
CA ASN A 97 -18.41 6.68 7.53
C ASN A 97 -19.21 7.47 8.58
N GLN A 98 -18.93 7.26 9.87
CA GLN A 98 -19.56 8.01 10.98
C GLN A 98 -19.06 9.46 11.13
N LEU A 99 -18.01 9.88 10.41
CA LEU A 99 -17.37 11.19 10.65
C LEU A 99 -18.12 12.38 10.08
N ASP A 100 -19.16 12.18 9.26
CA ASP A 100 -19.89 13.24 8.52
C ASP A 100 -18.96 14.17 7.69
N LEU A 101 -17.89 13.59 7.11
CA LEU A 101 -16.85 14.29 6.33
C LEU A 101 -16.73 13.74 4.90
N LYS A 102 -17.85 13.27 4.33
CA LYS A 102 -17.86 12.54 3.03
C LYS A 102 -17.31 13.35 1.87
N ASP A 103 -17.51 14.67 1.87
CA ASP A 103 -17.02 15.57 0.83
C ASP A 103 -15.62 16.14 1.12
N SER A 104 -14.97 15.72 2.20
CA SER A 104 -13.60 16.15 2.52
C SER A 104 -12.57 15.41 1.68
N ILE A 105 -11.47 16.12 1.38
CA ILE A 105 -10.26 15.50 0.84
C ILE A 105 -9.71 14.55 1.91
N ILE A 106 -9.33 13.35 1.48
CA ILE A 106 -8.75 12.34 2.37
C ILE A 106 -7.42 12.82 2.95
N SER A 107 -7.27 12.70 4.26
CA SER A 107 -6.03 12.99 4.98
C SER A 107 -5.84 12.03 6.15
N TYR A 108 -4.60 11.98 6.65
CA TYR A 108 -4.24 11.22 7.85
C TYR A 108 -5.12 11.60 9.05
N ASP A 109 -5.24 12.90 9.35
CA ASP A 109 -5.93 13.38 10.54
C ASP A 109 -7.43 13.04 10.54
N ILE A 110 -8.04 12.96 9.35
CA ILE A 110 -9.46 12.59 9.20
C ILE A 110 -9.63 11.08 9.32
N THR A 111 -8.76 10.31 8.66
CA THR A 111 -9.01 8.90 8.41
C THR A 111 -8.28 7.96 9.36
N LYS A 112 -7.38 8.45 10.19
CA LYS A 112 -6.64 7.64 11.18
C LYS A 112 -7.57 7.00 12.19
N LYS A 113 -7.46 5.68 12.35
CA LYS A 113 -8.10 4.89 13.41
C LYS A 113 -7.10 3.90 14.00
N GLU A 114 -7.21 3.69 15.32
CA GLU A 114 -6.40 2.72 16.06
C GLU A 114 -7.22 1.48 16.40
N TYR A 115 -6.60 0.31 16.23
CA TYR A 115 -7.18 -1.01 16.49
C TYR A 115 -6.16 -1.94 17.13
N TYR A 116 -6.64 -3.09 17.65
CA TYR A 116 -5.83 -4.10 18.33
C TYR A 116 -6.02 -5.47 17.66
N HIS A 117 -5.89 -5.50 16.33
CA HIS A 117 -5.97 -6.72 15.53
C HIS A 117 -4.66 -7.50 15.56
N LYS A 118 -4.75 -8.83 15.55
CA LYS A 118 -3.59 -9.71 15.49
C LYS A 118 -3.07 -9.80 14.05
N MET A 119 -2.04 -9.03 13.72
CA MET A 119 -1.30 -9.10 12.45
C MET A 119 0.13 -9.58 12.75
N ILE A 120 0.44 -10.83 12.41
CA ILE A 120 1.71 -11.47 12.78
C ILE A 120 2.25 -12.27 11.60
N HIS A 121 3.53 -12.07 11.27
CA HIS A 121 4.23 -12.89 10.29
C HIS A 121 4.23 -14.36 10.72
N ARG A 122 4.06 -15.26 9.76
CA ARG A 122 4.02 -16.71 10.02
C ARG A 122 5.15 -17.19 10.94
N GLU A 123 6.36 -16.71 10.70
CA GLU A 123 7.57 -17.09 11.44
C GLU A 123 7.50 -16.76 12.93
N MET A 124 6.75 -15.70 13.28
CA MET A 124 6.60 -15.21 14.66
C MET A 124 5.45 -15.89 15.40
N GLN A 125 4.55 -16.60 14.70
CA GLN A 125 3.39 -17.25 15.33
C GLN A 125 3.77 -18.40 16.29
N LYS A 126 5.00 -18.93 16.18
CA LYS A 126 5.53 -19.96 17.10
C LYS A 126 5.95 -19.42 18.46
N TYR A 127 6.08 -18.10 18.60
CA TYR A 127 6.47 -17.43 19.84
C TYR A 127 5.25 -16.86 20.57
N LYS A 128 5.41 -16.57 21.86
CA LYS A 128 4.39 -15.85 22.61
C LYS A 128 4.38 -14.39 22.13
N THR A 129 3.20 -13.90 21.77
CA THR A 129 3.00 -12.57 21.18
C THR A 129 1.90 -11.78 21.89
N SER A 130 2.12 -10.48 22.09
CA SER A 130 1.23 -9.59 22.85
C SER A 130 1.21 -8.15 22.30
N ASP A 131 0.44 -7.28 22.94
CA ASP A 131 0.46 -5.82 22.75
C ASP A 131 0.21 -5.36 21.30
N TYR A 132 -0.67 -6.08 20.60
CA TYR A 132 -1.02 -5.79 19.22
C TYR A 132 -1.59 -4.39 19.05
N LYS A 133 -1.00 -3.56 18.21
CA LYS A 133 -1.51 -2.24 17.87
C LYS A 133 -1.47 -2.06 16.36
N ASN A 134 -2.53 -1.46 15.80
CA ASN A 134 -2.69 -1.25 14.38
C ASN A 134 -3.23 0.16 14.19
N ILE A 135 -2.60 0.96 13.34
CA ILE A 135 -3.09 2.27 12.92
C ILE A 135 -3.42 2.15 11.44
N ILE A 136 -4.69 2.31 11.11
CA ILE A 136 -5.20 2.27 9.73
C ILE A 136 -5.59 3.69 9.32
N TYR A 137 -5.13 4.12 8.15
CA TYR A 137 -5.47 5.42 7.58
C TYR A 137 -5.40 5.37 6.04
N VAL A 138 -5.94 6.39 5.39
CA VAL A 138 -5.89 6.53 3.93
C VAL A 138 -5.28 7.88 3.58
N GLU A 139 -4.45 7.89 2.55
CA GLU A 139 -3.92 9.10 1.93
C GLU A 139 -4.46 9.25 0.51
N ALA A 140 -4.64 10.50 0.10
CA ALA A 140 -5.00 10.90 -1.25
C ALA A 140 -3.76 11.30 -2.04
N TYR A 141 -3.62 10.74 -3.24
CA TYR A 141 -2.58 11.12 -4.21
C TYR A 141 -3.23 11.66 -5.49
N PRO A 142 -2.52 12.46 -6.30
CA PRO A 142 -2.99 12.94 -7.60
C PRO A 142 -3.48 11.78 -8.49
N ASN A 143 -4.29 12.09 -9.51
CA ASN A 143 -4.93 11.08 -10.37
C ASN A 143 -5.95 10.19 -9.66
N LYS A 144 -6.61 10.71 -8.62
CA LYS A 144 -7.62 9.99 -7.83
C LYS A 144 -7.12 8.67 -7.24
N THR A 145 -5.86 8.62 -6.86
CA THR A 145 -5.24 7.42 -6.27
C THR A 145 -5.44 7.44 -4.76
N PHE A 146 -5.89 6.31 -4.23
CA PHE A 146 -5.93 6.04 -2.79
C PHE A 146 -4.68 5.27 -2.40
N ARG A 147 -4.15 5.58 -1.22
CA ARG A 147 -3.19 4.72 -0.53
C ARG A 147 -3.77 4.36 0.84
N LEU A 148 -4.20 3.11 1.01
CA LEU A 148 -4.64 2.57 2.30
C LEU A 148 -3.41 2.04 3.02
N ILE A 149 -3.12 2.52 4.23
CA ILE A 149 -1.93 2.14 5.00
C ILE A 149 -2.36 1.51 6.32
N ILE A 150 -1.65 0.46 6.70
CA ILE A 150 -1.74 -0.17 8.01
C ILE A 150 -0.35 -0.22 8.60
N ASN A 151 -0.13 0.55 9.65
CA ASN A 151 1.04 0.40 10.51
C ASN A 151 0.64 -0.55 11.64
N TYR A 152 1.38 -1.63 11.85
CA TYR A 152 1.08 -2.60 12.88
C TYR A 152 2.32 -2.92 13.71
N SER A 153 2.07 -3.20 14.99
CA SER A 153 3.10 -3.58 15.92
C SER A 153 2.62 -4.64 16.89
N TYR A 154 3.57 -5.40 17.42
CA TYR A 154 3.33 -6.42 18.44
C TYR A 154 4.63 -6.77 19.16
N THR A 155 4.50 -7.24 20.39
CA THR A 155 5.61 -7.74 21.18
C THR A 155 5.81 -9.24 20.92
N VAL A 156 7.06 -9.69 20.80
CA VAL A 156 7.46 -11.10 20.69
C VAL A 156 8.34 -11.48 21.87
N GLN A 157 8.03 -12.62 22.50
CA GLN A 157 8.86 -13.25 23.53
C GLN A 157 9.48 -14.54 22.98
N PHE A 158 10.78 -14.53 22.73
CA PHE A 158 11.51 -15.65 22.11
C PHE A 158 11.81 -16.79 23.09
N GLY A 159 12.23 -16.49 24.32
CA GLY A 159 12.50 -17.47 25.38
C GLY A 159 12.09 -17.00 26.78
N LYS A 160 12.05 -17.91 27.75
CA LYS A 160 11.74 -17.58 29.15
C LYS A 160 12.92 -16.82 29.77
N GLY A 161 12.68 -15.58 30.20
CA GLY A 161 13.70 -14.72 30.82
C GLY A 161 14.48 -13.85 29.84
N GLU A 162 14.17 -13.92 28.54
CA GLU A 162 14.66 -12.96 27.55
C GLU A 162 13.83 -11.67 27.60
N GLU A 163 14.39 -10.55 27.20
CA GLU A 163 13.61 -9.32 27.06
C GLU A 163 12.68 -9.42 25.84
N PRO A 164 11.38 -9.09 25.98
CA PRO A 164 10.48 -9.04 24.85
C PRO A 164 10.93 -7.99 23.81
N ILE A 165 10.77 -8.30 22.53
CA ILE A 165 11.13 -7.41 21.43
C ILE A 165 9.84 -6.86 20.78
N SER A 166 9.80 -5.55 20.55
CA SER A 166 8.74 -4.92 19.77
C SER A 166 9.05 -5.07 18.27
N VAL A 167 8.09 -5.60 17.53
CA VAL A 167 8.10 -5.62 16.06
C VAL A 167 7.18 -4.50 15.58
N GLU A 168 7.66 -3.71 14.64
CA GLU A 168 6.89 -2.64 13.98
C GLU A 168 7.05 -2.80 12.47
N SER A 169 5.94 -2.80 11.75
CA SER A 169 5.92 -2.93 10.30
C SER A 169 4.71 -2.21 9.71
N SER A 170 4.71 -2.08 8.40
CA SER A 170 3.69 -1.37 7.65
C SER A 170 3.41 -2.06 6.33
N ILE A 171 2.14 -2.06 5.94
CA ILE A 171 1.70 -2.49 4.61
C ILE A 171 0.81 -1.40 4.03
N SER A 172 1.00 -1.11 2.75
CA SER A 172 0.22 -0.13 2.01
C SER A 172 -0.31 -0.69 0.70
N TYR A 173 -1.54 -0.29 0.37
CA TYR A 173 -2.26 -0.68 -0.85
C TYR A 173 -2.55 0.59 -1.64
N SER A 174 -1.94 0.73 -2.81
CA SER A 174 -2.17 1.85 -3.72
C SER A 174 -3.13 1.41 -4.82
N PHE A 175 -4.19 2.16 -5.08
CA PHE A 175 -5.17 1.79 -6.11
C PHE A 175 -6.08 2.95 -6.52
N LYS A 176 -6.79 2.76 -7.64
CA LYS A 176 -7.87 3.64 -8.10
C LYS A 176 -9.20 2.89 -8.14
N ILE A 177 -10.29 3.63 -7.93
CA ILE A 177 -11.64 3.14 -8.17
C ILE A 177 -12.16 3.78 -9.46
N ILE A 178 -12.22 3.01 -10.54
CA ILE A 178 -12.66 3.48 -11.86
C ILE A 178 -13.84 2.62 -12.30
N ASN A 179 -14.97 3.24 -12.64
CA ASN A 179 -16.18 2.52 -13.09
C ASN A 179 -16.59 1.36 -12.16
N ARG A 180 -16.51 1.59 -10.84
CA ARG A 180 -16.77 0.57 -9.79
C ARG A 180 -15.88 -0.67 -9.88
N LYS A 181 -14.62 -0.51 -10.28
CA LYS A 181 -13.58 -1.55 -10.27
C LYS A 181 -12.29 -1.02 -9.66
N ILE A 182 -11.50 -1.93 -9.11
CA ILE A 182 -10.16 -1.65 -8.58
C ILE A 182 -9.14 -1.75 -9.72
N GLU A 183 -8.51 -0.62 -10.03
CA GLU A 183 -7.52 -0.48 -11.09
C GLU A 183 -6.21 0.09 -10.55
N GLU A 184 -5.12 -0.07 -11.32
CA GLU A 184 -3.79 0.45 -10.96
C GLU A 184 -3.36 0.08 -9.53
N PHE A 185 -3.50 -1.21 -9.22
CA PHE A 185 -3.32 -1.74 -7.87
C PHE A 185 -1.87 -2.17 -7.61
N ASP A 186 -1.33 -1.79 -6.46
CA ASP A 186 0.00 -2.17 -5.98
C ASP A 186 0.02 -2.39 -4.46
N ILE A 187 0.97 -3.19 -3.98
CA ILE A 187 1.21 -3.47 -2.55
C ILE A 187 2.66 -3.17 -2.22
N GLN A 188 2.89 -2.39 -1.17
CA GLN A 188 4.21 -2.16 -0.61
C GLN A 188 4.24 -2.50 0.87
N GLU A 189 5.23 -3.29 1.29
CA GLU A 189 5.53 -3.60 2.69
C GLU A 189 6.84 -2.94 3.10
N SER A 190 6.91 -2.46 4.35
CA SER A 190 8.12 -1.90 4.96
C SER A 190 8.14 -2.16 6.46
N GLY A 191 9.27 -2.67 6.96
CA GLY A 191 9.49 -3.00 8.37
C GLY A 191 10.77 -3.80 8.54
#